data_AF-A0A396HFP1-F1
#
_entry.id   AF-A0A396HFP1-F1
#
_cell.length_a   1.000
_cell.length_b   1.000
_cell.length_c   1.000
_cell.angle_alpha   90.00
_cell.angle_beta   90.00
_cell.angle_gamma   90.00
#
_symmetry.space_group_name_H-M   'P 1'
#
loop_
_entity.id
_entity.type
_entity.pdbx_description
1 polymer ?
#
loop_
_entity_poly.entity_id
_entity_poly.type
_entity_poly.pdbx_seq_one_letter_code
_entity_poly.pdbx_strand_id
1 'polypeptide(L)'
;MMRQNSSLLLVLLILCVASSNSISAKVVDVDIICKEASNPSYCSNLLNSKPGGAKGVDLVDLARYTIDVLNNNSSDTLNLIHNLVRSAENDTIVLLLALRMHK
;
A
#
# COMPACT_ATOMS: atom_id res chain seq x y z
N MET A 1 -37.69 16.22 46.69
CA MET A 1 -37.33 16.97 45.47
C MET A 1 -35.85 16.68 45.14
N MET A 2 -35.56 15.49 44.58
CA MET A 2 -34.17 15.03 44.34
C MET A 2 -34.01 14.22 43.03
N ARG A 3 -35.12 13.92 42.34
CA ARG A 3 -35.14 13.03 41.16
C ARG A 3 -34.65 13.69 39.87
N GLN A 4 -34.74 15.03 39.76
CA GLN A 4 -34.35 15.78 38.56
C GLN A 4 -32.83 15.79 38.34
N ASN A 5 -32.03 15.92 39.40
CA ASN A 5 -30.56 16.03 39.31
C ASN A 5 -29.91 14.73 38.84
N SER A 6 -30.44 13.58 39.27
CA SER A 6 -29.93 12.25 38.88
C SER A 6 -30.16 11.95 37.39
N SER A 7 -31.31 12.35 36.85
CA SER A 7 -31.62 12.20 35.43
C SER A 7 -30.74 13.08 34.55
N LEU A 8 -30.43 14.29 35.02
CA LEU A 8 -29.60 15.25 34.28
C LEU A 8 -28.13 14.80 34.22
N LEU A 9 -27.64 14.21 35.32
CA LEU A 9 -26.32 13.58 35.37
C LEU A 9 -26.18 12.43 34.36
N LEU A 10 -27.22 11.60 34.26
CA LEU A 10 -27.24 10.46 33.33
C LEU A 10 -27.24 10.92 31.87
N VAL A 11 -28.01 11.98 31.55
CA VAL A 11 -28.04 12.59 30.21
C VAL A 11 -26.68 13.22 29.86
N LEU A 12 -26.03 13.92 30.80
CA LEU A 12 -24.68 14.46 30.60
C LEU A 12 -23.65 13.35 30.34
N LEU A 13 -23.70 12.25 31.10
CA LEU A 13 -22.80 11.11 30.90
C LEU A 13 -22.99 10.49 29.52
N ILE A 14 -24.23 10.32 29.06
CA ILE A 14 -24.52 9.80 27.71
C ILE A 14 -24.01 10.76 26.63
N LEU A 15 -24.18 12.07 26.80
CA LEU A 15 -23.66 13.08 25.87
C LEU A 15 -22.12 13.09 25.81
N CYS A 16 -21.45 12.98 26.96
CA CYS A 16 -19.98 12.92 27.03
C CYS A 16 -19.41 11.68 26.34
N VAL A 17 -20.07 10.52 26.51
CA VAL A 17 -19.66 9.29 25.82
C VAL A 17 -19.90 9.41 24.31
N ALA A 18 -21.03 10.00 23.89
CA ALA A 18 -21.32 10.22 22.47
C ALA A 18 -20.35 11.22 21.79
N SER A 19 -19.89 12.24 22.50
CA SER A 19 -18.91 13.22 21.98
C SER A 19 -17.49 12.66 21.86
N SER A 20 -17.19 11.55 22.54
CA SER A 20 -15.86 10.92 22.52
C SER A 20 -15.61 10.11 21.24
N ASN A 21 -16.63 9.90 20.41
CA ASN A 21 -16.54 9.16 19.14
C ASN A 21 -16.02 10.02 17.99
N SER A 22 -15.24 11.06 18.27
CA SER A 22 -14.46 11.74 17.23
C SER A 22 -13.39 10.77 16.75
N ILE A 23 -13.75 9.90 15.81
CA ILE A 23 -12.83 9.22 14.90
C ILE A 23 -12.15 10.37 14.16
N SER A 24 -11.07 10.89 14.73
CA SER A 24 -10.12 11.70 14.00
C SER A 24 -9.57 10.74 12.95
N ALA A 25 -10.19 10.70 11.77
CA ALA A 25 -9.59 10.14 10.59
C ALA A 25 -8.28 10.90 10.47
N LYS A 26 -7.18 10.27 10.91
CA LYS A 26 -5.84 10.83 10.75
C LYS A 26 -5.65 10.92 9.24
N VAL A 27 -6.01 12.07 8.68
CA VAL A 27 -5.68 12.43 7.32
C VAL A 27 -4.18 12.33 7.24
N VAL A 28 -3.72 11.31 6.54
CA VAL A 28 -2.31 11.03 6.40
C VAL A 28 -1.72 12.08 5.49
N ASP A 29 -0.68 12.74 5.98
CA ASP A 29 0.15 13.61 5.18
C ASP A 29 1.26 12.79 4.53
N VAL A 30 1.23 12.71 3.19
CA VAL A 30 2.21 11.98 2.37
C VAL A 30 3.62 12.52 2.60
N ASP A 31 3.78 13.83 2.78
CA ASP A 31 5.09 14.45 3.00
C ASP A 31 5.73 13.96 4.31
N ILE A 32 4.92 13.80 5.37
CA ILE A 32 5.40 13.30 6.66
C ILE A 32 5.90 11.85 6.53
N ILE A 33 5.18 11.00 5.79
CA ILE A 33 5.59 9.60 5.58
C ILE A 33 6.86 9.54 4.72
N CYS A 34 6.85 10.24 3.59
CA CYS A 34 7.91 10.09 2.60
C CYS A 34 9.23 10.71 3.02
N LYS A 35 9.22 11.66 3.97
CA LYS A 35 10.44 12.16 4.60
C LYS A 35 11.23 11.08 5.36
N GLU A 36 10.54 10.08 5.90
CA GLU A 36 11.16 8.97 6.63
C GLU A 36 11.57 7.80 5.71
N ALA A 37 11.19 7.84 4.43
CA ALA A 37 11.55 6.81 3.47
C ALA A 37 13.00 6.97 2.99
N SER A 38 13.69 5.85 2.73
CA SER A 38 15.05 5.87 2.17
C SER A 38 15.14 6.56 0.81
N ASN A 39 14.02 6.59 0.07
CA ASN A 39 13.89 7.36 -1.16
C ASN A 39 12.59 8.18 -1.12
N PRO A 40 12.65 9.43 -0.64
CA PRO A 40 11.47 10.30 -0.51
C PRO A 40 10.76 10.58 -1.83
N SER A 41 11.51 10.75 -2.93
CA SER A 41 10.93 10.99 -4.25
C SER A 41 10.16 9.77 -4.76
N TYR A 42 10.73 8.58 -4.63
CA TYR A 42 10.03 7.34 -4.98
C TYR A 42 8.78 7.14 -4.12
N CYS A 43 8.88 7.35 -2.81
CA CYS A 43 7.73 7.27 -1.91
C CYS A 43 6.62 8.24 -2.35
N SER A 44 6.95 9.51 -2.59
CA SER A 44 5.95 10.52 -2.95
C SER A 44 5.27 10.17 -4.28
N ASN A 45 6.05 9.75 -5.28
CA ASN A 45 5.52 9.31 -6.57
C ASN A 45 4.64 8.07 -6.45
N LEU A 46 5.02 7.11 -5.61
CA LEU A 46 4.25 5.90 -5.35
C LEU A 46 2.91 6.25 -4.68
N LEU A 47 2.93 6.98 -3.58
CA LEU A 47 1.72 7.26 -2.81
C LEU A 47 0.76 8.17 -3.59
N ASN A 48 1.28 9.15 -4.34
CA ASN A 48 0.46 10.03 -5.18
C ASN A 48 -0.09 9.35 -6.46
N SER A 49 0.48 8.22 -6.89
CA SER A 49 -0.07 7.44 -8.01
C SER A 49 -1.26 6.56 -7.62
N LYS A 50 -1.61 6.49 -6.33
CA LYS A 50 -2.76 5.73 -5.85
C LYS A 50 -4.05 6.19 -6.56
N PRO A 51 -4.83 5.27 -7.15
CA PRO A 51 -6.14 5.60 -7.69
C PRO A 51 -7.05 6.22 -6.62
N GLY A 52 -7.70 7.35 -6.98
CA GLY A 52 -8.47 8.17 -6.04
C GLY A 52 -7.63 9.14 -5.20
N GLY A 53 -6.31 9.17 -5.40
CA GLY A 53 -5.38 10.04 -4.68
C GLY A 53 -5.07 9.56 -3.26
N ALA A 54 -4.06 10.18 -2.65
CA ALA A 54 -3.64 9.93 -1.27
C ALA A 54 -4.27 10.91 -0.25
N LYS A 55 -4.87 12.01 -0.71
CA LYS A 55 -5.43 13.04 0.16
C LYS A 55 -6.67 12.53 0.89
N GLY A 56 -6.67 12.59 2.22
CA GLY A 56 -7.81 12.17 3.04
C GLY A 56 -7.95 10.65 3.19
N VAL A 57 -6.98 9.88 2.71
CA VAL A 57 -6.93 8.41 2.85
C VAL A 57 -6.31 8.07 4.20
N ASP A 58 -6.77 7.00 4.84
CA ASP A 58 -6.18 6.51 6.08
C ASP A 58 -4.84 5.78 5.85
N LEU A 59 -4.06 5.63 6.91
CA LEU A 59 -2.73 5.03 6.83
C LEU A 59 -2.77 3.56 6.43
N VAL A 60 -3.82 2.84 6.83
CA VAL A 60 -3.95 1.41 6.56
C VAL A 60 -4.21 1.18 5.08
N ASP A 61 -5.07 1.98 4.47
CA ASP A 61 -5.35 1.95 3.04
C ASP A 61 -4.11 2.30 2.21
N LEU A 62 -3.31 3.28 2.65
CA LEU A 62 -2.07 3.66 1.98
C LEU A 62 -0.99 2.57 2.09
N ALA A 63 -0.93 1.90 3.24
CA ALA A 63 -0.05 0.76 3.45
C ALA A 63 -0.48 -0.45 2.59
N ARG A 64 -1.78 -0.78 2.53
CA ARG A 64 -2.29 -1.85 1.66
C ARG A 64 -1.96 -1.58 0.20
N TYR A 65 -2.22 -0.37 -0.28
CA TYR A 65 -1.87 0.04 -1.64
C TYR A 65 -0.37 -0.15 -1.94
N THR A 66 0.50 0.27 -1.01
CA THR A 66 1.96 0.10 -1.14
C THR A 66 2.36 -1.37 -1.26
N ILE A 67 1.77 -2.25 -0.44
CA ILE A 67 2.00 -3.69 -0.46
C ILE A 67 1.52 -4.30 -1.79
N ASP A 68 0.35 -3.90 -2.28
CA ASP A 68 -0.20 -4.39 -3.55
C ASP A 68 0.70 -4.03 -4.74
N VAL A 69 1.18 -2.79 -4.81
CA VAL A 69 2.13 -2.37 -5.86
C VAL A 69 3.44 -3.16 -5.77
N LEU A 70 3.97 -3.38 -4.55
CA LEU A 70 5.18 -4.18 -4.35
C LEU A 70 4.99 -5.63 -4.82
N ASN A 71 3.86 -6.26 -4.49
CA ASN A 71 3.56 -7.62 -4.90
C ASN A 71 3.46 -7.75 -6.43
N ASN A 72 2.78 -6.80 -7.08
CA ASN A 72 2.66 -6.78 -8.54
C ASN A 72 4.02 -6.62 -9.22
N ASN A 73 4.82 -5.62 -8.81
CA ASN A 73 6.16 -5.40 -9.36
C ASN A 73 7.08 -6.61 -9.14
N SER A 74 6.95 -7.28 -7.99
CA SER A 74 7.72 -8.49 -7.68
C SER A 74 7.31 -9.66 -8.59
N SER A 75 6.01 -9.84 -8.81
CA SER A 75 5.48 -10.83 -9.76
C SER A 75 5.97 -10.58 -11.18
N ASP A 76 5.91 -9.34 -11.64
CA ASP A 76 6.37 -8.95 -12.98
C ASP A 76 7.88 -9.19 -13.15
N THR A 77 8.66 -8.87 -12.11
CA THR A 77 10.10 -9.12 -12.09
C THR A 77 10.41 -10.62 -12.16
N LEU A 78 9.70 -11.45 -11.39
CA LEU A 78 9.87 -12.90 -11.44
C LEU A 78 9.51 -13.47 -12.82
N ASN A 79 8.44 -12.98 -13.43
CA ASN A 79 8.05 -13.38 -14.78
C ASN A 79 9.13 -13.00 -15.81
N LEU A 80 9.70 -11.79 -15.71
CA LEU A 80 10.80 -11.36 -16.55
C LEU A 80 12.02 -12.27 -16.40
N ILE A 81 12.42 -12.61 -15.18
CA ILE A 81 13.52 -13.53 -14.91
C ILE A 81 13.27 -14.90 -15.55
N HIS A 82 12.07 -15.46 -15.37
CA HIS A 82 11.69 -16.74 -16.00
C HIS A 82 11.78 -16.69 -17.53
N ASN A 83 11.37 -15.58 -18.15
CA ASN A 83 11.45 -15.40 -19.59
C ASN A 83 12.90 -15.29 -20.07
N LEU A 84 13.75 -14.57 -19.35
CA LEU A 84 15.18 -14.46 -19.67
C LEU A 84 15.89 -15.82 -19.57
N VAL A 85 15.63 -16.59 -18.50
CA VAL A 85 16.19 -17.95 -18.34
C VAL A 85 15.77 -18.85 -19.50
N ARG A 86 14.48 -18.88 -19.84
CA ARG A 86 13.96 -19.67 -20.97
C ARG A 86 14.59 -19.26 -22.30
N SER A 87 14.79 -17.95 -22.52
CA SER A 87 15.45 -17.47 -23.74
C SER A 87 16.88 -17.99 -23.84
N ALA A 88 17.66 -17.91 -22.76
CA ALA A 88 19.04 -18.38 -22.73
C ALA A 88 19.16 -19.90 -22.97
N GLU A 89 18.23 -20.68 -22.42
CA GLU A 89 18.15 -22.12 -22.66
C GLU A 89 17.86 -22.44 -24.14
N ASN A 90 16.89 -21.74 -24.73
CA ASN A 90 16.53 -21.92 -26.14
C ASN A 90 17.71 -21.60 -27.06
N ASP A 91 18.42 -20.49 -26.81
CA ASP A 91 19.60 -20.09 -27.60
C ASP A 91 20.70 -21.17 -27.54
N THR A 92 20.89 -21.78 -26.38
CA THR A 92 21.84 -22.88 -26.19
C THR A 92 21.46 -24.12 -27.00
N ILE A 93 20.17 -24.48 -27.01
CA ILE A 93 19.66 -25.62 -27.80
C ILE A 93 19.84 -25.38 -29.30
N VAL A 94 19.52 -24.17 -29.78
CA VAL A 94 19.67 -23.81 -31.20
C VAL A 94 21.13 -23.92 -31.64
N LEU A 95 22.08 -23.46 -30.82
CA LEU A 95 23.51 -23.59 -31.11
C LEU A 95 23.94 -25.06 -31.22
N LEU A 96 23.49 -25.92 -30.29
CA LEU A 96 23.80 -27.36 -30.32
C LEU A 96 23.24 -28.05 -31.58
N LEU A 97 22.02 -27.70 -31.98
CA LEU A 97 21.41 -28.22 -33.21
C LEU A 97 22.18 -27.77 -34.46
N ALA A 98 22.59 -26.51 -34.53
CA ALA A 98 23.39 -25.98 -35.63
C ALA A 98 24.74 -26.71 -35.75
N LEU A 99 25.44 -26.94 -34.63
CA LEU A 99 26.70 -27.71 -34.62
C LEU A 99 26.49 -29.16 -35.09
N ARG A 100 25.34 -29.77 -34.75
CA ARG A 100 25.00 -31.13 -35.21
C ARG A 100 24.72 -31.19 -36.71
N MET A 101 24.16 -30.14 -37.33
CA MET A 101 23.87 -30.14 -38.77
C MET A 101 25.11 -29.92 -39.66
N HIS A 102 26.23 -29.47 -39.09
CA HIS A 102 27.49 -29.27 -39.80
C HIS A 102 28.46 -30.46 -39.73
N LYS A 103 28.04 -31.59 -39.12
CA LYS A 103 28.80 -32.84 -39.03
C LYS A 103 28.08 -33.95 -39.78
#